data_AF-A0A6L7IDY6-F1
#
_entry.id   AF-A0A6L7IDY6-F1
#
_cell.length_a   1.000
_cell.length_b   1.000
_cell.length_c   1.000
_cell.angle_alpha   90.00
_cell.angle_beta   90.00
_cell.angle_gamma   90.00
#
_symmetry.space_group_name_H-M   'P 1'
#
loop_
_entity.id
_entity.type
_entity.pdbx_description
1 polymer ?
#
loop_
_entity_poly.entity_id
_entity_poly.type
_entity_poly.pdbx_seq_one_letter_code
_entity_poly.pdbx_strand_id
1 'polypeptide(L)'
;MKQLLDLDTFAQTLTNKGYDGYFQTEAAYADKIKDSISRFLEACNNGTDKPMLPNILMLKTYLEWNGDDKPKVECNMWIKYKDGLFDVQKMNIDRIDQYGQLLKQSKLTDLTTNSVPTRKEAIAQVSEKPREQLSNQNRRFRMR
;
A
#
# COMPACT_ATOMS: atom_id res chain seq x y z
N MET A 1 -12.64 18.62 6.08
CA MET A 1 -12.72 17.96 7.40
C MET A 1 -12.01 16.61 7.30
N LYS A 2 -11.14 16.26 8.27
CA LYS A 2 -10.63 14.88 8.39
C LYS A 2 -11.80 14.03 8.89
N GLN A 3 -12.42 13.26 8.00
CA GLN A 3 -13.55 12.40 8.34
C GLN A 3 -13.00 11.01 8.67
N LEU A 4 -13.09 10.61 9.93
CA LEU A 4 -12.88 9.22 10.31
C LEU A 4 -14.14 8.43 9.87
N LEU A 5 -13.94 7.23 9.35
CA LEU A 5 -15.01 6.36 8.85
C LEU A 5 -15.18 5.15 9.76
N ASP A 6 -16.38 4.62 9.91
CA ASP A 6 -16.56 3.30 10.53
C ASP A 6 -15.85 2.22 9.70
N LEU A 7 -15.58 1.06 10.31
CA LEU A 7 -14.78 0.01 9.68
C LEU A 7 -15.35 -0.48 8.35
N ASP A 8 -16.68 -0.61 8.25
CA ASP A 8 -17.35 -1.07 7.03
C ASP A 8 -17.18 -0.05 5.90
N THR A 9 -17.48 1.22 6.17
CA THR A 9 -17.31 2.31 5.19
C THR A 9 -15.85 2.50 4.80
N PHE A 10 -14.92 2.37 5.77
CA PHE A 10 -13.48 2.44 5.53
C PHE A 10 -13.02 1.34 4.56
N ALA A 11 -13.35 0.08 4.88
CA ALA A 11 -12.98 -1.07 4.06
C ALA A 11 -13.62 -0.99 2.66
N GLN A 12 -14.89 -0.60 2.57
CA GLN A 12 -15.58 -0.45 1.29
C GLN A 12 -14.96 0.67 0.44
N THR A 13 -14.57 1.79 1.04
CA THR A 13 -13.94 2.91 0.32
C THR A 13 -12.61 2.49 -0.30
N LEU A 14 -11.77 1.76 0.44
CA LEU A 14 -10.51 1.22 -0.10
C LEU A 14 -10.78 0.14 -1.15
N THR A 15 -11.73 -0.76 -0.92
CA THR A 15 -12.11 -1.80 -1.89
C THR A 15 -12.57 -1.19 -3.21
N ASN A 16 -13.40 -0.14 -3.16
CA ASN A 16 -13.88 0.59 -4.34
C ASN A 16 -12.74 1.26 -5.13
N LYS A 17 -11.63 1.59 -4.46
CA LYS A 17 -10.40 2.11 -5.10
C LYS A 17 -9.50 1.00 -5.67
N GLY A 18 -9.93 -0.26 -5.59
CA GLY A 18 -9.22 -1.43 -6.11
C GLY A 18 -8.26 -2.08 -5.12
N TYR A 19 -8.36 -1.76 -3.83
CA TYR A 19 -7.60 -2.42 -2.76
C TYR A 19 -8.38 -3.63 -2.24
N ASP A 20 -8.63 -4.59 -3.12
CA ASP A 20 -9.44 -5.79 -2.88
C ASP A 20 -8.61 -7.04 -2.55
N GLY A 21 -7.29 -6.90 -2.45
CA GLY A 21 -6.34 -7.95 -2.10
C GLY A 21 -6.41 -8.40 -0.64
N TYR A 22 -5.45 -9.25 -0.26
CA TYR A 22 -5.23 -9.60 1.14
C TYR A 22 -4.36 -8.55 1.82
N PHE A 23 -4.68 -8.28 3.08
CA PHE A 23 -3.98 -7.36 3.96
C PHE A 23 -3.45 -8.12 5.15
N GLN A 24 -2.28 -7.72 5.58
CA GLN A 24 -1.70 -8.13 6.85
C GLN A 24 -1.73 -6.92 7.78
N THR A 25 -2.62 -6.94 8.76
CA THR A 25 -2.54 -6.05 9.93
C THR A 25 -1.43 -6.58 10.84
N GLU A 26 -0.84 -5.69 11.63
CA GLU A 26 0.16 -5.95 12.69
C GLU A 26 0.07 -7.34 13.34
N ALA A 27 1.19 -7.91 13.78
CA ALA A 27 1.24 -9.27 14.33
C ALA A 27 0.71 -10.38 13.38
N ALA A 28 0.76 -10.12 12.07
CA ALA A 28 0.48 -11.08 11.00
C ALA A 28 -0.98 -11.55 10.88
N TYR A 29 -1.94 -10.71 11.25
CA TYR A 29 -3.37 -10.97 11.04
C TYR A 29 -3.70 -10.75 9.56
N ALA A 30 -3.58 -11.81 8.76
CA ALA A 30 -3.79 -11.77 7.32
C ALA A 30 -5.25 -12.09 6.93
N ASP A 31 -5.93 -11.15 6.29
CA ASP A 31 -7.29 -11.36 5.74
C ASP A 31 -7.70 -10.22 4.78
N LYS A 32 -8.97 -10.13 4.38
CA LYS A 32 -9.53 -8.90 3.80
C LYS A 32 -9.48 -7.75 4.83
N ILE A 33 -9.49 -6.50 4.34
CA ILE A 33 -9.27 -5.29 5.17
C ILE A 33 -10.09 -5.31 6.47
N LYS A 34 -11.40 -5.53 6.36
CA LYS A 34 -12.31 -5.55 7.52
C LYS A 34 -11.92 -6.66 8.51
N ASP A 35 -11.85 -7.90 8.03
CA ASP A 35 -11.61 -9.06 8.88
C ASP A 35 -10.21 -9.05 9.51
N SER A 36 -9.21 -8.60 8.75
CA SER A 36 -7.82 -8.44 9.18
C SER A 36 -7.71 -7.44 10.34
N ILE A 37 -8.35 -6.26 10.20
CA ILE A 37 -8.41 -5.26 11.27
C ILE A 37 -9.23 -5.76 12.46
N SER A 38 -10.43 -6.31 12.21
CA SER A 38 -11.34 -6.78 13.27
C SER A 38 -10.67 -7.82 14.17
N ARG A 39 -10.04 -8.84 13.58
CA ARG A 39 -9.37 -9.90 14.33
C ARG A 39 -8.21 -9.38 15.15
N PHE A 40 -7.42 -8.43 14.61
CA PHE A 40 -6.34 -7.80 15.37
C PHE A 40 -6.86 -6.98 16.56
N LEU A 41 -7.90 -6.17 16.35
CA LEU A 41 -8.50 -5.38 17.42
C LEU A 41 -9.20 -6.24 18.48
N GLU A 42 -9.82 -7.35 18.09
CA GLU A 42 -10.37 -8.35 19.02
C GLU A 42 -9.26 -8.96 19.89
N ALA A 43 -8.14 -9.34 19.29
CA ALA A 43 -6.98 -9.85 20.02
C ALA A 43 -6.38 -8.79 20.98
N CYS A 44 -6.42 -7.51 20.59
CA CYS A 44 -6.02 -6.42 21.48
C CYS A 44 -6.97 -6.25 22.67
N ASN A 45 -8.28 -6.33 22.44
CA ASN A 45 -9.29 -6.26 23.50
C ASN A 45 -9.19 -7.45 24.46
N ASN A 46 -8.82 -8.63 23.95
CA ASN A 46 -8.60 -9.84 24.75
C ASN A 46 -7.23 -9.86 25.45
N GLY A 47 -6.38 -8.86 25.22
CA GLY A 47 -5.05 -8.75 25.83
C GLY A 47 -4.00 -9.72 25.28
N THR A 48 -4.31 -10.45 24.20
CA THR A 48 -3.37 -11.38 23.53
C THR A 48 -2.42 -10.67 22.60
N ASP A 49 -2.78 -9.45 22.15
CA ASP A 49 -1.96 -8.61 21.30
C ASP A 49 -2.06 -7.14 21.71
N LYS A 50 -1.24 -6.29 21.09
CA LYS A 50 -1.34 -4.84 21.25
C LYS A 50 -0.80 -4.08 20.04
N PRO A 51 -1.36 -2.91 19.70
CA PRO A 51 -0.80 -2.05 18.67
C PRO A 51 0.63 -1.65 19.01
N MET A 52 1.50 -1.63 18.00
CA MET A 52 2.87 -1.18 18.16
C MET A 52 2.94 0.33 18.47
N LEU A 53 1.98 1.10 17.95
CA LEU A 53 1.88 2.54 18.15
C LEU A 53 0.48 2.92 18.67
N PRO A 54 0.37 3.88 19.62
CA PRO A 54 -0.92 4.32 20.10
C PRO A 54 -1.80 4.89 18.98
N ASN A 55 -3.04 4.38 18.87
CA ASN A 55 -4.06 4.88 17.93
C ASN A 55 -3.64 4.81 16.44
N ILE A 56 -2.64 4.00 16.10
CA ILE A 56 -2.22 3.75 14.72
C ILE A 56 -2.20 2.24 14.48
N LEU A 57 -2.79 1.79 13.38
CA LEU A 57 -2.64 0.45 12.84
C LEU A 57 -1.79 0.48 11.58
N MET A 58 -0.85 -0.45 11.46
CA MET A 58 -0.11 -0.68 10.22
C MET A 58 -0.72 -1.81 9.41
N LEU A 59 -1.00 -1.53 8.14
CA LEU A 59 -1.50 -2.50 7.17
C LEU A 59 -0.49 -2.67 6.04
N LYS A 60 -0.19 -3.92 5.68
CA LYS A 60 0.64 -4.28 4.53
C LYS A 60 -0.16 -5.06 3.50
N THR A 61 0.04 -4.77 2.21
CA THR A 61 -0.57 -5.52 1.10
C THR A 61 0.33 -5.52 -0.14
N TYR A 62 0.09 -6.45 -1.05
CA TYR A 62 0.65 -6.43 -2.40
C TYR A 62 -0.32 -5.72 -3.35
N LEU A 63 0.14 -4.66 -4.01
CA LEU A 63 -0.58 -4.06 -5.12
C LEU A 63 -0.32 -4.81 -6.42
N GLU A 64 0.86 -5.41 -6.56
CA GLU A 64 1.21 -6.27 -7.68
C GLU A 64 2.15 -7.38 -7.20
N TRP A 65 1.79 -8.63 -7.49
CA TRP A 65 2.59 -9.82 -7.21
C TRP A 65 2.54 -10.73 -8.43
N ASN A 66 3.68 -10.95 -9.09
CA ASN A 66 3.75 -11.70 -10.33
C ASN A 66 4.55 -13.02 -10.20
N GLY A 67 4.89 -13.42 -8.97
CA GLY A 67 5.80 -14.53 -8.66
C GLY A 67 7.04 -14.06 -7.89
N ASP A 68 7.72 -15.00 -7.24
CA ASP A 68 8.91 -14.73 -6.43
C ASP A 68 10.11 -14.27 -7.27
N ASP A 69 10.17 -14.66 -8.53
CA ASP A 69 11.23 -14.35 -9.49
C ASP A 69 11.05 -13.01 -10.20
N LYS A 70 10.02 -12.24 -9.84
CA LYS A 70 9.68 -10.96 -10.49
C LYS A 70 9.60 -9.82 -9.50
N PRO A 71 9.87 -8.58 -9.95
CA PRO A 71 9.59 -7.41 -9.15
C PRO A 71 8.11 -7.36 -8.75
N LYS A 72 7.88 -6.86 -7.54
CA LYS A 72 6.57 -6.73 -6.91
C LYS A 72 6.34 -5.31 -6.44
N VAL A 73 5.08 -4.94 -6.26
CA VAL A 73 4.69 -3.64 -5.68
C VAL A 73 4.00 -3.89 -4.35
N GLU A 74 4.63 -3.45 -3.28
CA GLU A 74 4.11 -3.49 -1.92
C GLU A 74 3.51 -2.14 -1.53
N CYS A 75 2.50 -2.19 -0.67
CA CYS A 75 1.89 -1.02 -0.06
C CYS A 75 1.86 -1.19 1.46
N ASN A 76 2.35 -0.18 2.16
CA ASN A 76 2.28 -0.07 3.62
C ASN A 76 1.45 1.16 3.98
N MET A 77 0.39 0.98 4.76
CA MET A 77 -0.52 2.05 5.17
C MET A 77 -0.48 2.23 6.69
N TRP A 78 -0.49 3.49 7.14
CA TRP A 78 -0.67 3.86 8.54
C TRP A 78 -2.07 4.42 8.72
N ILE A 79 -2.88 3.69 9.47
CA ILE A 79 -4.28 3.97 9.70
C ILE A 79 -4.40 4.57 11.09
N LYS A 80 -4.85 5.82 11.18
CA LYS A 80 -5.30 6.36 12.45
C LYS A 80 -6.61 5.67 12.81
N TYR A 81 -6.70 5.17 14.03
CA TYR A 81 -7.94 4.63 14.56
C TYR A 81 -8.24 5.24 15.92
N LYS A 82 -9.50 5.60 16.16
CA LYS A 82 -9.97 6.14 17.44
C LYS A 82 -11.48 5.91 17.55
N ASP A 83 -11.94 5.42 18.69
CA ASP A 83 -13.37 5.23 19.01
C ASP A 83 -14.13 4.44 17.92
N GLY A 84 -13.50 3.41 17.35
CA GLY A 84 -14.09 2.57 16.29
C GLY A 84 -14.11 3.22 14.90
N LEU A 85 -13.47 4.38 14.73
CA LEU A 85 -13.38 5.08 13.46
C LEU A 85 -11.94 5.09 12.93
N PHE A 86 -11.79 5.07 11.60
CA PHE A 86 -10.55 4.81 10.89
C PHE A 86 -10.28 5.87 9.81
N ASP A 87 -9.00 6.20 9.59
CA ASP A 87 -8.58 7.04 8.47
C ASP A 87 -7.13 6.78 8.05
N VAL A 88 -6.84 6.73 6.75
CA VAL A 88 -5.47 6.60 6.24
C VAL A 88 -4.72 7.91 6.41
N GLN A 89 -3.64 7.94 7.21
CA GLN A 89 -2.80 9.15 7.38
C GLN A 89 -1.60 9.17 6.44
N LYS A 90 -1.04 7.98 6.16
CA LYS A 90 0.18 7.83 5.39
C LYS A 90 0.15 6.51 4.62
N MET A 91 0.77 6.52 3.45
CA MET A 91 0.93 5.36 2.60
C MET A 91 2.32 5.39 1.96
N ASN A 92 3.04 4.27 2.02
CA ASN A 92 4.25 4.05 1.24
C ASN A 92 3.95 3.00 0.16
N ILE A 93 4.39 3.26 -1.06
CA ILE A 93 4.30 2.34 -2.19
C ILE A 93 5.73 2.03 -2.61
N ASP A 94 6.09 0.75 -2.60
CA ASP A 94 7.46 0.30 -2.81
C ASP A 94 7.47 -0.71 -3.95
N ARG A 95 8.25 -0.42 -5.01
CA ARG A 95 8.59 -1.40 -6.03
C ARG A 95 9.89 -2.08 -5.63
N ILE A 96 9.84 -3.38 -5.45
CA ILE A 96 10.93 -4.19 -4.90
C ILE A 96 11.27 -5.27 -5.94
N ASP A 97 12.54 -5.57 -6.13
CA ASP A 97 12.96 -6.67 -6.99
C ASP A 97 12.78 -8.04 -6.32
N GLN A 98 13.10 -9.11 -7.05
CA GLN A 98 13.01 -10.50 -6.59
C GLN A 98 13.91 -10.82 -5.38
N TYR A 99 14.96 -10.03 -5.15
CA TYR A 99 15.91 -10.21 -4.04
C TYR A 99 15.58 -9.35 -2.82
N GLY A 100 14.48 -8.59 -2.87
CA GLY A 100 14.10 -7.67 -1.80
C GLY A 100 14.72 -6.28 -1.89
N GLN A 101 15.43 -5.95 -2.98
CA GLN A 101 16.02 -4.63 -3.18
C GLN A 101 14.95 -3.61 -3.61
N LEU A 102 14.90 -2.48 -2.93
CA LEU A 102 14.03 -1.36 -3.30
C LEU A 102 14.48 -0.73 -4.62
N LEU A 103 13.65 -0.82 -5.65
CA LEU A 103 13.88 -0.22 -6.97
C LEU A 103 13.35 1.22 -7.03
N LYS A 104 12.16 1.46 -6.47
CA LYS A 104 11.51 2.78 -6.45
C LYS A 104 10.51 2.87 -5.31
N GLN A 105 10.36 4.06 -4.75
CA GLN A 105 9.45 4.33 -3.64
C GLN A 105 8.65 5.61 -3.89
N SER A 106 7.37 5.59 -3.51
CA SER A 106 6.55 6.79 -3.32
C SER A 106 6.07 6.86 -1.88
N LYS A 107 6.22 8.01 -1.24
CA LYS A 107 5.75 8.28 0.12
C LYS A 107 4.64 9.32 0.04
N LEU A 108 3.45 8.96 0.49
CA LEU A 108 2.29 9.81 0.54
C LEU A 108 1.96 10.11 2.01
N THR A 109 1.95 11.38 2.38
CA THR A 109 1.62 11.87 3.72
C THR A 109 0.34 12.70 3.68
N ASP A 110 -0.16 13.07 4.86
CA ASP A 110 -1.31 13.97 5.01
C ASP A 110 -2.55 13.49 4.26
N LEU A 111 -2.70 12.17 4.17
CA LEU A 111 -3.82 11.54 3.51
C LEU A 111 -5.09 11.60 4.37
N THR A 112 -6.19 11.36 3.68
CA THR A 112 -7.46 10.86 4.21
C THR A 112 -7.84 9.65 3.37
N THR A 113 -8.73 8.81 3.87
CA THR A 113 -9.21 7.60 3.16
C THR A 113 -9.77 7.94 1.78
N ASN A 114 -10.44 9.09 1.65
CA ASN A 114 -10.97 9.57 0.37
C ASN A 114 -9.87 10.02 -0.61
N SER A 115 -8.75 10.57 -0.11
CA SER A 115 -7.63 11.03 -0.93
C SER A 115 -6.61 9.92 -1.26
N VAL A 116 -6.82 8.70 -0.76
CA VAL A 116 -6.01 7.54 -1.16
C VAL A 116 -6.10 7.36 -2.68
N PRO A 117 -4.98 7.25 -3.41
CA PRO A 117 -5.01 7.00 -4.85
C PRO A 117 -5.65 5.64 -5.13
N THR A 118 -6.26 5.46 -6.30
CA THR A 118 -6.67 4.13 -6.75
C THR A 118 -5.47 3.19 -6.84
N ARG A 119 -5.69 1.87 -6.77
CA ARG A 119 -4.62 0.87 -6.92
C ARG A 119 -3.80 1.10 -8.20
N LYS A 120 -4.47 1.42 -9.32
CA LYS A 120 -3.81 1.69 -10.61
C LYS A 120 -2.90 2.93 -10.54
N GLU A 121 -3.39 4.01 -9.94
CA GLU A 121 -2.60 5.24 -9.74
C GLU A 121 -1.42 5.00 -8.79
N ALA A 122 -1.62 4.22 -7.73
CA ALA A 122 -0.56 3.87 -6.79
C ALA A 122 0.57 3.08 -7.47
N ILE A 123 0.23 2.06 -8.27
CA ILE A 123 1.21 1.30 -9.04
C ILE A 123 1.96 2.22 -10.02
N ALA A 124 1.24 3.08 -10.75
CA ALA A 124 1.83 3.99 -11.72
C ALA A 124 2.88 4.94 -11.12
N GLN A 125 2.79 5.30 -9.83
CA GLN A 125 3.79 6.13 -9.16
C GLN A 125 5.17 5.45 -9.08
N VAL A 126 5.20 4.12 -8.97
CA VAL A 126 6.44 3.34 -8.85
C VAL A 126 6.77 2.52 -10.08
N SER A 127 5.90 2.52 -11.09
CA SER A 127 6.23 1.99 -12.41
C SER A 127 7.34 2.80 -13.07
N GLU A 128 8.16 2.10 -13.87
CA GLU A 128 9.01 2.76 -14.86
C GLU A 128 8.10 3.25 -15.98
N LYS A 129 8.18 4.55 -16.30
CA LYS A 129 7.68 5.00 -17.60
C LYS A 129 8.47 4.22 -18.64
N PRO A 130 7.85 3.69 -19.72
CA PRO A 130 8.63 3.23 -20.86
C PRO A 130 9.59 4.37 -21.18
N ARG A 131 10.91 4.09 -21.15
CA ARG A 131 11.83 4.98 -21.85
C ARG A 131 11.25 5.02 -23.25
N GLU A 132 10.74 6.18 -23.67
CA GLU A 132 10.60 6.45 -25.09
C GLU A 132 11.90 5.96 -25.68
N GLN A 133 11.84 4.90 -26.50
CA GLN A 133 13.00 4.41 -27.18
C GLN A 133 13.55 5.63 -27.89
N LEU A 134 14.66 6.17 -27.37
CA LEU A 134 15.40 7.23 -28.03
C LEU A 134 15.80 6.62 -29.36
N SER A 135 14.98 6.88 -30.36
CA SER A 135 15.06 6.32 -31.69
C SER A 135 16.44 6.62 -32.22
N ASN A 136 17.20 5.56 -32.51
CA ASN A 136 18.36 5.55 -33.38
C ASN A 136 19.33 6.72 -33.19
N GLN A 137 20.22 6.64 -32.20
CA GLN A 137 21.52 7.27 -32.36
C GLN A 137 22.28 6.56 -33.48
N ASN A 138 22.09 7.07 -34.70
CA ASN A 138 22.91 6.78 -35.87
C ASN A 138 24.38 7.11 -35.55
N ARG A 139 25.11 6.16 -34.95
CA ARG A 139 26.59 6.16 -34.97
C ARG A 139 27.05 5.79 -36.37
N ARG A 140 27.01 6.77 -37.29
CA ARG A 140 27.82 6.70 -38.52
C ARG A 140 29.25 7.04 -38.15
N PHE A 141 30.09 6.02 -37.98
CA PHE A 141 31.54 6.20 -38.06
C PHE A 141 31.87 6.58 -39.51
N ARG A 142 32.34 7.81 -39.73
CA ARG A 142 33.01 8.21 -40.98
C ARG A 142 34.51 8.07 -40.73
N MET A 143 35.14 7.10 -41.39
CA MET A 143 36.59 7.12 -41.57
C MET A 143 36.91 8.01 -42.78
N ARG A 144 37.86 8.92 -42.61
CA ARG A 144 38.68 9.52 -43.65
C ARG A 144 40.10 9.63 -43.13
#